data_AF-A0A2A2JPQ2-F1
#
_entry.id   AF-A0A2A2JPQ2-F1
#
_cell.length_a   1.000
_cell.length_b   1.000
_cell.length_c   1.000
_cell.angle_alpha   90.00
_cell.angle_beta   90.00
_cell.angle_gamma   90.00
#
_symmetry.space_group_name_H-M   'P 1'
#
loop_
_entity.id
_entity.type
_entity.pdbx_description
1 polymer ?
#
loop_
_entity_poly.entity_id
_entity_poly.type
_entity_poly.pdbx_seq_one_letter_code
_entity_poly.pdbx_strand_id
1 'polypeptide(L)'
;MREVLLDLATVDIIQTVKCTRRLDQFAKADKALSRRLQNRIFDLELCLDEYESCNKCEKSMMSLYLNANFREINDAVTRWKWNRRFNFWFEGGCKCDYIDGRMQEIEPRLLNHPSSLYDSHLLRAFEDGTDFVINSGSLDEAIVNCGTLFNIFTKFCVIHKFELRLYNNDDQIWEQMNAFFNANPPDLRIQPCVSIDSGINLNIFSTSSIFSNGLAKIQIYDFIKQWGLVDAYHEVLRRTPQVFLSVVDLPYTYEDLFGFFKDTKKLSLHSETHIAEEQLGQLVQDFYEVKRDEERTLEIKFDGDFLIKDFLTLIPEEAYSLQLKRSRIVGPEPEIRTWAEMTDKFGGRWALIVIVMNYHCRFLHIRNMNYFTEDCLSNLGDEFEINQFFDPSDSDQSDSEQFDSDQSYSGQSDFD
;
A
#
# COMPACT_ATOMS: atom_id res chain seq x y z
N MET A 1 -49.86 -5.68 13.18
CA MET A 1 -49.58 -6.41 11.93
C MET A 1 -50.63 -7.49 11.58
N ARG A 2 -51.41 -8.02 12.54
CA ARG A 2 -52.46 -9.01 12.27
C ARG A 2 -53.68 -8.46 11.51
N GLU A 3 -54.06 -7.21 11.75
CA GLU A 3 -55.27 -6.61 11.15
C GLU A 3 -55.06 -6.06 9.73
N VAL A 4 -53.82 -5.76 9.34
CA VAL A 4 -53.50 -5.20 8.00
C VAL A 4 -53.45 -6.27 6.91
N LEU A 5 -53.26 -7.54 7.27
CA LEU A 5 -53.15 -8.66 6.33
C LEU A 5 -54.50 -9.26 5.91
N LEU A 6 -55.59 -8.90 6.59
CA LEU A 6 -56.93 -9.48 6.34
C LEU A 6 -57.64 -8.85 5.14
N ASP A 7 -57.23 -7.66 4.71
CA ASP A 7 -57.82 -6.93 3.58
C ASP A 7 -57.04 -7.10 2.26
N LEU A 8 -55.95 -7.85 2.26
CA LEU A 8 -55.14 -8.12 1.06
C LEU A 8 -55.70 -9.32 0.29
N ALA A 9 -55.63 -9.26 -1.05
CA ALA A 9 -55.96 -10.41 -1.86
C ALA A 9 -55.03 -11.59 -1.50
N THR A 10 -55.54 -12.83 -1.58
CA THR A 10 -54.80 -14.04 -1.18
C THR A 10 -53.40 -14.14 -1.81
N VAL A 11 -53.23 -13.66 -3.04
CA VAL A 11 -51.93 -13.61 -3.74
C VAL A 11 -50.94 -12.68 -3.03
N ASP A 12 -51.39 -11.50 -2.60
CA ASP A 12 -50.58 -10.51 -1.90
C ASP A 12 -50.23 -10.98 -0.48
N ILE A 13 -51.14 -11.69 0.19
CA ILE A 13 -50.85 -12.35 1.49
C ILE A 13 -49.75 -13.40 1.33
N ILE A 14 -49.84 -14.26 0.32
CA ILE A 14 -48.83 -15.30 0.05
C ILE A 14 -47.48 -14.67 -0.26
N GLN A 15 -47.46 -13.61 -1.08
CA GLN A 15 -46.23 -12.91 -1.44
C GLN A 15 -45.61 -12.19 -0.24
N THR A 16 -46.44 -11.57 0.61
CA THR A 16 -46.01 -10.93 1.85
C THR A 16 -45.41 -11.94 2.82
N VAL A 17 -46.09 -13.08 3.06
CA VAL A 17 -45.57 -14.15 3.94
C VAL A 17 -44.26 -14.74 3.40
N LYS A 18 -44.13 -14.94 2.08
CA LYS A 18 -42.87 -15.38 1.46
C LYS A 18 -41.76 -14.35 1.65
N CYS A 19 -42.07 -13.05 1.50
CA CYS A 19 -41.12 -11.97 1.73
C CYS A 19 -40.66 -11.93 3.20
N THR A 20 -41.60 -11.95 4.16
CA THR A 20 -41.28 -11.95 5.59
C THR A 20 -40.46 -13.18 6.00
N ARG A 21 -40.77 -14.36 5.48
CA ARG A 21 -39.97 -15.58 5.73
C ARG A 21 -38.55 -15.46 5.18
N ARG A 22 -38.39 -14.89 3.98
CA ARG A 22 -37.06 -14.61 3.41
C ARG A 22 -36.30 -13.61 4.28
N LEU A 23 -36.95 -12.52 4.71
CA LEU A 23 -36.35 -11.52 5.61
C LEU A 23 -35.93 -12.12 6.96
N ASP A 24 -36.75 -13.00 7.56
CA ASP A 24 -36.39 -13.71 8.80
C ASP A 24 -35.21 -14.67 8.59
N GLN A 25 -35.16 -15.35 7.45
CA GLN A 25 -34.02 -16.19 7.07
C GLN A 25 -32.74 -15.37 6.89
N PHE A 26 -32.82 -14.22 6.21
CA PHE A 26 -31.70 -13.28 6.09
C PHE A 26 -31.23 -12.78 7.46
N ALA A 27 -32.15 -12.35 8.32
CA ALA A 27 -31.82 -11.86 9.67
C ALA A 27 -31.15 -12.95 10.53
N LYS A 28 -31.59 -14.21 10.41
CA LYS A 28 -30.97 -15.35 11.10
C LYS A 28 -29.57 -15.66 10.57
N ALA A 29 -29.40 -15.64 9.25
CA ALA A 29 -28.12 -15.91 8.62
C ALA A 29 -27.11 -14.79 8.92
N ASP A 30 -27.52 -13.52 8.88
CA ASP A 30 -26.68 -12.37 9.28
C ASP A 30 -26.28 -12.43 10.75
N LYS A 31 -27.18 -12.87 11.63
CA LYS A 31 -26.86 -13.06 13.05
C LYS A 31 -25.85 -14.19 13.28
N ALA A 32 -25.90 -15.26 12.48
CA ALA A 32 -24.94 -16.34 12.54
C ALA A 32 -23.56 -15.90 12.01
N LEU A 33 -23.55 -15.24 10.84
CA LEU A 33 -22.34 -14.67 10.24
C LEU A 33 -21.67 -13.66 11.18
N SER A 34 -22.46 -12.74 11.73
CA SER A 34 -21.98 -11.76 12.71
C SER A 34 -21.33 -12.44 13.90
N ARG A 35 -21.90 -13.53 14.45
CA ARG A 35 -21.28 -14.25 15.58
C ARG A 35 -19.97 -14.95 15.25
N ARG A 36 -19.79 -15.40 14.01
CA ARG A 36 -18.56 -16.09 13.56
C ARG A 36 -17.44 -15.12 13.22
N LEU A 37 -17.80 -13.96 12.67
CA LEU A 37 -16.87 -12.87 12.38
C LEU A 37 -16.61 -11.97 13.59
N GLN A 38 -17.54 -11.94 14.55
CA GLN A 38 -17.33 -11.34 15.87
C GLN A 38 -16.08 -11.96 16.49
N ASN A 39 -15.18 -11.10 16.96
CA ASN A 39 -13.87 -11.46 17.50
C ASN A 39 -12.78 -11.75 16.46
N ARG A 40 -12.93 -11.28 15.22
CA ARG A 40 -11.85 -11.25 14.24
C ARG A 40 -11.37 -9.82 13.98
N ILE A 41 -10.06 -9.66 13.94
CA ILE A 41 -9.38 -8.44 13.51
C ILE A 41 -8.81 -8.71 12.13
N PHE A 42 -9.08 -7.80 11.18
CA PHE A 42 -8.63 -7.91 9.80
C PHE A 42 -7.69 -6.78 9.42
N ASP A 43 -6.66 -7.13 8.66
CA ASP A 43 -5.92 -6.21 7.81
C ASP A 43 -6.33 -6.51 6.37
N LEU A 44 -6.94 -5.52 5.72
CA LEU A 44 -7.44 -5.63 4.35
C LEU A 44 -6.52 -4.89 3.39
N GLU A 45 -6.37 -5.44 2.21
CA GLU A 45 -5.69 -4.79 1.09
C GLU A 45 -6.52 -5.00 -0.17
N LEU A 46 -6.98 -3.90 -0.78
CA LEU A 46 -7.66 -3.90 -2.06
C LEU A 46 -6.69 -3.42 -3.11
N CYS A 47 -6.53 -4.21 -4.17
CA CYS A 47 -5.72 -3.85 -5.31
C CYS A 47 -6.55 -3.90 -6.58
N LEU A 48 -6.40 -2.86 -7.39
CA LEU A 48 -7.01 -2.79 -8.70
C LEU A 48 -5.93 -3.10 -9.74
N ASP A 49 -6.28 -3.90 -10.74
CA ASP A 49 -5.44 -4.35 -11.86
C ASP A 49 -4.10 -5.02 -11.49
N GLU A 50 -4.17 -6.31 -11.16
CA GLU A 50 -3.00 -7.19 -11.23
C GLU A 50 -3.14 -8.11 -12.44
N TYR A 51 -2.14 -8.06 -13.33
CA TYR A 51 -1.96 -9.05 -14.38
C TYR A 51 -1.34 -10.30 -13.77
N GLU A 52 -2.16 -11.33 -13.55
CA GLU A 52 -1.66 -12.65 -13.19
C GLU A 52 -1.45 -13.47 -14.48
N SER A 53 -0.21 -13.80 -14.80
CA SER A 53 0.10 -14.76 -15.87
C SER A 53 -0.06 -16.18 -15.32
N CYS A 54 -0.90 -16.99 -15.97
CA CYS A 54 -1.03 -18.37 -15.56
C CYS A 54 0.26 -19.15 -15.91
N ASN A 55 0.90 -19.73 -14.89
CA ASN A 55 2.15 -20.48 -15.02
C ASN A 55 2.09 -21.68 -15.98
N LYS A 56 0.88 -22.15 -16.32
CA LYS A 56 0.67 -23.32 -17.20
C LYS A 56 0.32 -22.96 -18.64
N CYS A 57 -0.40 -21.86 -18.83
CA CYS A 57 -0.94 -21.49 -20.14
C CYS A 57 -0.39 -20.15 -20.66
N GLU A 58 0.42 -19.46 -19.85
CA GLU A 58 1.03 -18.15 -20.10
C GLU A 58 0.03 -17.05 -20.47
N LYS A 59 -1.27 -17.30 -20.31
CA LYS A 59 -2.29 -16.28 -20.51
C LYS A 59 -2.30 -15.36 -19.32
N SER A 60 -2.13 -14.08 -19.59
CA SER A 60 -2.35 -13.02 -18.62
C SER A 60 -3.86 -12.84 -18.38
N MET A 61 -4.22 -12.77 -17.11
CA MET A 61 -5.57 -12.54 -16.63
C MET A 61 -5.61 -11.22 -15.88
N MET A 62 -6.60 -10.39 -16.19
CA MET A 62 -6.84 -9.17 -15.45
C MET A 62 -7.73 -9.49 -14.25
N SER A 63 -7.31 -9.02 -13.07
CA SER A 63 -7.99 -9.32 -11.82
C SER A 63 -8.07 -8.12 -10.87
N LEU A 64 -9.17 -8.06 -10.12
CA LEU A 64 -9.23 -7.33 -8.86
C LEU A 64 -8.89 -8.33 -7.76
N TYR A 65 -8.13 -7.92 -6.75
CA TYR A 65 -7.97 -8.77 -5.58
C TYR A 65 -8.21 -8.05 -4.27
N LEU A 66 -8.79 -8.80 -3.35
CA LEU A 66 -8.95 -8.41 -1.95
C LEU A 66 -8.13 -9.38 -1.10
N ASN A 67 -7.03 -8.90 -0.55
CA ASN A 67 -6.25 -9.59 0.46
C ASN A 67 -6.87 -9.34 1.83
N ALA A 68 -6.99 -10.40 2.62
CA ALA A 68 -7.50 -10.32 3.97
C ALA A 68 -6.63 -11.15 4.91
N ASN A 69 -5.81 -10.46 5.70
CA ASN A 69 -5.09 -11.07 6.81
C ASN A 69 -5.96 -10.97 8.06
N PHE A 70 -5.96 -12.00 8.90
CA PHE A 70 -6.77 -11.95 10.11
C PHE A 70 -6.12 -12.61 11.33
N ARG A 71 -6.61 -12.22 12.50
CA ARG A 71 -6.33 -12.86 13.79
C ARG A 71 -7.56 -12.82 14.69
N GLU A 72 -7.58 -13.67 15.72
CA GLU A 72 -8.65 -13.65 16.73
C GLU A 72 -8.38 -12.57 17.78
N ILE A 73 -9.41 -11.84 18.24
CA ILE A 73 -9.28 -10.76 19.23
C ILE A 73 -8.64 -11.27 20.54
N ASN A 74 -8.94 -12.50 20.93
CA ASN A 74 -8.48 -13.07 22.21
C ASN A 74 -7.12 -13.77 22.11
N ASP A 75 -6.51 -13.82 20.93
CA ASP A 75 -5.26 -14.53 20.70
C ASP A 75 -4.17 -13.56 20.25
N ALA A 76 -3.79 -12.65 21.17
CA ALA A 76 -2.74 -11.66 20.93
C ALA A 76 -1.34 -12.27 20.71
N VAL A 77 -1.19 -13.58 20.96
CA VAL A 77 0.08 -14.32 20.84
C VAL A 77 0.21 -15.02 19.48
N THR A 78 -0.88 -15.26 18.74
CA THR A 78 -0.77 -15.82 17.39
C THR A 78 -0.30 -14.79 16.38
N ARG A 79 0.64 -15.23 15.53
CA ARG A 79 1.01 -14.54 14.30
C ARG A 79 -0.26 -14.39 13.44
N TRP A 80 -0.39 -13.25 12.76
CA TRP A 80 -1.40 -13.07 11.71
C TRP A 80 -1.46 -14.33 10.85
N LYS A 81 -2.66 -14.81 10.52
CA LYS A 81 -2.78 -15.86 9.51
C LYS A 81 -2.55 -15.18 8.17
N TRP A 82 -1.39 -15.46 7.56
CA TRP A 82 -0.86 -14.75 6.39
C TRP A 82 -1.59 -15.13 5.10
N ASN A 83 -1.76 -14.10 4.28
CA ASN A 83 -2.05 -14.05 2.84
C ASN A 83 -3.14 -15.00 2.37
N ARG A 84 -4.39 -14.55 2.50
CA ARG A 84 -5.51 -15.14 1.79
C ARG A 84 -6.12 -14.12 0.85
N ARG A 85 -6.07 -14.48 -0.43
CA ARG A 85 -6.40 -13.62 -1.56
C ARG A 85 -7.73 -14.05 -2.15
N PHE A 86 -8.64 -13.08 -2.33
CA PHE A 86 -9.85 -13.24 -3.13
C PHE A 86 -9.60 -12.58 -4.48
N ASN A 87 -9.40 -13.40 -5.50
CA ASN A 87 -9.21 -12.97 -6.88
C ASN A 87 -10.55 -12.91 -7.61
N PHE A 88 -10.90 -11.76 -8.15
CA PHE A 88 -12.09 -11.54 -8.96
C PHE A 88 -11.66 -11.36 -10.41
N TRP A 89 -11.72 -12.44 -11.19
CA TRP A 89 -11.29 -12.45 -12.58
C TRP A 89 -12.41 -11.97 -13.50
N PHE A 90 -12.06 -11.10 -14.46
CA PHE A 90 -13.04 -10.54 -15.40
C PHE A 90 -12.56 -10.49 -16.85
N GLU A 91 -11.26 -10.64 -17.13
CA GLU A 91 -10.72 -10.78 -18.49
C GLU A 91 -9.65 -11.89 -18.56
N GLY A 92 -9.62 -12.61 -19.69
CA GLY A 92 -8.50 -13.53 -20.01
C GLY A 92 -8.60 -14.96 -19.47
N GLY A 93 -9.76 -15.43 -19.02
CA GLY A 93 -9.93 -16.70 -18.27
C GLY A 93 -9.03 -17.88 -18.67
N CYS A 94 -8.09 -18.23 -17.78
CA CYS A 94 -7.33 -19.47 -17.84
C CYS A 94 -7.87 -20.48 -16.83
N LYS A 95 -8.07 -21.73 -17.26
CA LYS A 95 -8.60 -22.81 -16.41
C LYS A 95 -7.50 -23.66 -15.74
N CYS A 96 -6.23 -23.28 -15.91
CA CYS A 96 -5.12 -24.16 -15.57
C CYS A 96 -4.70 -24.09 -14.09
N ASP A 97 -4.94 -22.96 -13.40
CA ASP A 97 -4.58 -22.79 -11.97
C ASP A 97 -5.55 -23.51 -11.01
N TYR A 98 -6.74 -23.87 -11.47
CA TYR A 98 -7.72 -24.65 -10.70
C TYR A 98 -7.28 -26.09 -10.38
N ILE A 99 -6.19 -26.57 -10.99
CA ILE A 99 -5.81 -27.99 -10.97
C ILE A 99 -4.95 -28.36 -9.73
N ASP A 100 -4.32 -27.38 -9.07
CA ASP A 100 -3.37 -27.68 -7.98
C ASP A 100 -4.01 -27.73 -6.58
N GLY A 101 -5.35 -27.69 -6.49
CA GLY A 101 -6.12 -27.96 -5.28
C GLY A 101 -6.03 -26.91 -4.15
N ARG A 102 -5.28 -25.82 -4.34
CA ARG A 102 -5.15 -24.71 -3.38
C ARG A 102 -6.14 -23.55 -3.61
N MET A 103 -6.83 -23.54 -4.75
CA MET A 103 -7.81 -22.51 -5.10
C MET A 103 -9.21 -23.11 -5.24
N GLN A 104 -10.21 -22.50 -4.59
CA GLN A 104 -11.62 -22.87 -4.77
C GLN A 104 -12.31 -21.93 -5.77
N GLU A 105 -12.93 -22.51 -6.80
CA GLU A 105 -13.81 -21.77 -7.71
C GLU A 105 -15.13 -21.47 -7.01
N ILE A 106 -15.51 -20.20 -7.02
CA ILE A 106 -16.80 -19.74 -6.51
C ILE A 106 -17.64 -19.27 -7.69
N GLU A 107 -18.88 -19.76 -7.76
CA GLU A 107 -19.81 -19.37 -8.81
C GLU A 107 -20.02 -17.83 -8.82
N PRO A 108 -20.05 -17.19 -10.00
CA PRO A 108 -20.41 -15.79 -10.12
C PRO A 108 -21.74 -15.52 -9.41
N ARG A 109 -21.88 -14.34 -8.79
CA ARG A 109 -23.06 -13.96 -8.01
C ARG A 109 -23.31 -14.82 -6.79
N LEU A 110 -22.32 -15.63 -6.36
CA LEU A 110 -22.47 -16.38 -5.13
C LEU A 110 -23.00 -15.39 -4.11
N LEU A 111 -22.44 -14.17 -3.94
CA LEU A 111 -22.77 -13.12 -2.95
C LEU A 111 -24.21 -12.57 -2.95
N ASN A 112 -25.03 -12.95 -3.93
CA ASN A 112 -26.46 -12.59 -3.99
C ASN A 112 -27.40 -13.61 -3.30
N HIS A 113 -26.83 -14.69 -2.78
CA HIS A 113 -27.50 -15.75 -2.04
C HIS A 113 -27.49 -15.50 -0.50
N PRO A 114 -28.29 -16.22 0.30
CA PRO A 114 -28.32 -16.05 1.76
C PRO A 114 -26.95 -16.27 2.42
N SER A 115 -26.64 -15.51 3.48
CA SER A 115 -25.32 -15.50 4.14
C SER A 115 -24.83 -16.88 4.63
N SER A 116 -25.74 -17.84 4.82
CA SER A 116 -25.40 -19.23 5.15
C SER A 116 -24.60 -19.98 4.07
N LEU A 117 -24.66 -19.57 2.80
CA LEU A 117 -23.95 -20.25 1.69
C LEU A 117 -22.46 -19.86 1.62
N TYR A 118 -22.09 -18.64 2.01
CA TYR A 118 -20.68 -18.25 2.16
C TYR A 118 -20.10 -18.68 3.50
N ASP A 119 -20.93 -18.73 4.53
CA ASP A 119 -20.48 -18.97 5.90
C ASP A 119 -19.79 -20.34 6.06
N SER A 120 -20.29 -21.38 5.37
CA SER A 120 -19.68 -22.73 5.43
C SER A 120 -18.53 -22.92 4.44
N HIS A 121 -18.57 -22.26 3.28
CA HIS A 121 -17.61 -22.48 2.20
C HIS A 121 -16.49 -21.44 2.19
N LEU A 122 -16.81 -20.15 2.12
CA LEU A 122 -15.83 -19.07 2.09
C LEU A 122 -15.11 -18.90 3.42
N LEU A 123 -15.82 -18.72 4.53
CA LEU A 123 -15.16 -18.40 5.79
C LEU A 123 -14.34 -19.57 6.35
N ARG A 124 -14.82 -20.80 6.21
CA ARG A 124 -14.09 -21.98 6.68
C ARG A 124 -12.85 -22.24 5.83
N ALA A 125 -12.98 -22.23 4.50
CA ALA A 125 -11.83 -22.44 3.64
C ALA A 125 -10.84 -21.26 3.73
N PHE A 126 -11.31 -20.04 3.98
CA PHE A 126 -10.47 -18.89 4.31
C PHE A 126 -9.71 -19.09 5.62
N GLU A 127 -10.36 -19.63 6.66
CA GLU A 127 -9.74 -19.94 7.95
C GLU A 127 -8.70 -21.07 7.88
N ASP A 128 -8.95 -22.05 7.01
CA ASP A 128 -8.06 -23.17 6.69
C ASP A 128 -6.93 -22.75 5.74
N GLY A 129 -7.06 -21.56 5.19
CA GLY A 129 -6.05 -20.94 4.38
C GLY A 129 -6.09 -21.34 2.91
N THR A 130 -7.22 -21.07 2.28
CA THR A 130 -7.46 -21.28 0.86
C THR A 130 -7.55 -19.93 0.18
N ASP A 131 -6.95 -19.82 -1.01
CA ASP A 131 -7.16 -18.66 -1.88
C ASP A 131 -8.41 -18.90 -2.74
N PHE A 132 -9.11 -17.83 -3.09
CA PHE A 132 -10.38 -17.93 -3.78
C PHE A 132 -10.31 -17.26 -5.13
N VAL A 133 -10.89 -17.92 -6.11
CA VAL A 133 -11.08 -17.33 -7.43
C VAL A 133 -12.58 -17.25 -7.70
N ILE A 134 -13.03 -16.02 -7.95
CA ILE A 134 -14.41 -15.69 -8.30
C ILE A 134 -14.39 -15.25 -9.76
N ASN A 135 -14.83 -16.15 -10.63
CA ASN A 135 -14.92 -15.86 -12.06
C ASN A 135 -16.17 -14.99 -12.31
N SER A 136 -15.96 -13.71 -12.54
CA SER A 136 -17.02 -12.72 -12.63
C SER A 136 -17.50 -12.48 -14.07
N GLY A 137 -16.75 -12.93 -15.08
CA GLY A 137 -17.14 -12.83 -16.49
C GLY A 137 -17.18 -11.41 -17.09
N SER A 138 -17.26 -10.35 -16.28
CA SER A 138 -17.10 -8.94 -16.66
C SER A 138 -16.58 -8.10 -15.50
N LEU A 139 -16.03 -6.91 -15.81
CA LEU A 139 -15.51 -5.97 -14.81
C LEU A 139 -16.62 -5.52 -13.85
N ASP A 140 -17.81 -5.17 -14.36
CA ASP A 140 -18.96 -4.78 -13.55
C ASP A 140 -19.30 -5.83 -12.49
N GLU A 141 -19.31 -7.10 -12.89
CA GLU A 141 -19.61 -8.20 -11.99
C GLU A 141 -18.48 -8.43 -10.98
N ALA A 142 -17.22 -8.25 -11.39
CA ALA A 142 -16.08 -8.32 -10.47
C ALA A 142 -16.13 -7.20 -9.42
N ILE A 143 -16.46 -5.98 -9.82
CA ILE A 143 -16.64 -4.83 -8.92
C ILE A 143 -17.77 -5.09 -7.93
N VAL A 144 -18.92 -5.57 -8.39
CA VAL A 144 -20.06 -5.88 -7.51
C VAL A 144 -19.69 -6.98 -6.52
N ASN A 145 -19.06 -8.06 -6.97
CA ASN A 145 -18.66 -9.16 -6.10
C ASN A 145 -17.60 -8.70 -5.07
N CYS A 146 -16.56 -8.00 -5.52
CA CYS A 146 -15.48 -7.51 -4.66
C CYS A 146 -16.00 -6.49 -3.63
N GLY A 147 -16.73 -5.47 -4.08
CA GLY A 147 -17.30 -4.46 -3.21
C GLY A 147 -18.32 -5.03 -2.21
N THR A 148 -19.09 -6.04 -2.61
CA THR A 148 -20.02 -6.74 -1.68
C THR A 148 -19.26 -7.50 -0.59
N LEU A 149 -18.19 -8.21 -0.95
CA LEU A 149 -17.36 -8.91 0.03
C LEU A 149 -16.68 -7.93 1.01
N PHE A 150 -16.14 -6.82 0.47
CA PHE A 150 -15.55 -5.75 1.28
C PHE A 150 -16.56 -5.15 2.27
N ASN A 151 -17.80 -4.89 1.82
CA ASN A 151 -18.88 -4.39 2.68
C ASN A 151 -19.27 -5.40 3.78
N ILE A 152 -19.23 -6.70 3.48
CA ILE A 152 -19.45 -7.74 4.50
C ILE A 152 -18.35 -7.68 5.57
N PHE A 153 -17.07 -7.61 5.18
CA PHE A 153 -15.97 -7.55 6.13
C PHE A 153 -16.02 -6.29 6.99
N THR A 154 -16.21 -5.12 6.40
CA THR A 154 -16.29 -3.85 7.16
C THR A 154 -17.50 -3.80 8.09
N LYS A 155 -18.62 -4.45 7.74
CA LYS A 155 -19.83 -4.49 8.57
C LYS A 155 -19.72 -5.44 9.77
N PHE A 156 -19.04 -6.58 9.62
CA PHE A 156 -19.08 -7.65 10.62
C PHE A 156 -17.76 -7.88 11.36
N CYS A 157 -16.64 -7.38 10.86
CA CYS A 157 -15.31 -7.56 11.44
C CYS A 157 -14.75 -6.24 12.01
N VAL A 158 -13.75 -6.34 12.89
CA VAL A 158 -12.93 -5.18 13.26
C VAL A 158 -11.83 -5.02 12.21
N ILE A 159 -11.89 -3.94 11.43
CA ILE A 159 -10.81 -3.60 10.49
C ILE A 159 -9.75 -2.80 11.25
N HIS A 160 -8.54 -3.35 11.32
CA HIS A 160 -7.39 -2.72 11.98
C HIS A 160 -6.58 -1.88 11.00
N LYS A 161 -6.34 -2.40 9.79
CA LYS A 161 -5.69 -1.68 8.68
C LYS A 161 -6.48 -1.91 7.40
N PHE A 162 -6.55 -0.88 6.56
CA PHE A 162 -7.00 -1.00 5.18
C PHE A 162 -6.00 -0.29 4.27
N GLU A 163 -5.50 -1.00 3.27
CA GLU A 163 -4.62 -0.50 2.22
C GLU A 163 -5.32 -0.56 0.87
N LEU A 164 -5.32 0.54 0.13
CA LEU A 164 -5.76 0.58 -1.26
C LEU A 164 -4.53 0.78 -2.14
N ARG A 165 -4.29 -0.14 -3.07
CA ARG A 165 -3.24 -0.05 -4.08
C ARG A 165 -3.85 0.16 -5.46
N LEU A 166 -3.26 1.11 -6.17
CA LEU A 166 -3.70 1.55 -7.47
C LEU A 166 -2.51 1.63 -8.40
N TYR A 167 -2.50 0.77 -9.41
CA TYR A 167 -1.47 0.63 -10.42
C TYR A 167 -1.81 1.41 -11.71
N ASN A 168 -0.89 1.35 -12.67
CA ASN A 168 -1.00 2.03 -13.95
C ASN A 168 -2.19 1.52 -14.76
N ASN A 169 -3.07 2.45 -15.20
CA ASN A 169 -4.32 2.26 -15.94
C ASN A 169 -5.59 1.95 -15.11
N ASP A 170 -5.51 2.07 -13.78
CA ASP A 170 -6.64 1.78 -12.89
C ASP A 170 -7.75 2.81 -12.88
N ASP A 171 -7.58 3.96 -13.55
CA ASP A 171 -8.52 5.09 -13.48
C ASP A 171 -9.97 4.64 -13.72
N GLN A 172 -10.19 3.84 -14.77
CA GLN A 172 -11.52 3.36 -15.13
C GLN A 172 -12.09 2.35 -14.12
N ILE A 173 -11.23 1.47 -13.59
CA ILE A 173 -11.62 0.45 -12.62
C ILE A 173 -11.95 1.12 -11.28
N TRP A 174 -11.10 2.06 -10.85
CA TRP A 174 -11.31 2.86 -9.66
C TRP A 174 -12.55 3.73 -9.77
N GLU A 175 -12.81 4.40 -10.89
CA GLU A 175 -14.03 5.20 -11.06
C GLU A 175 -15.30 4.37 -10.86
N GLN A 176 -15.36 3.16 -11.42
CA GLN A 176 -16.49 2.26 -11.27
C GLN A 176 -16.59 1.70 -9.84
N MET A 177 -15.46 1.30 -9.23
CA MET A 177 -15.42 0.83 -7.84
C MET A 177 -15.83 1.94 -6.86
N ASN A 178 -15.37 3.17 -7.10
CA ASN A 178 -15.74 4.34 -6.32
C ASN A 178 -17.25 4.65 -6.45
N ALA A 179 -17.81 4.56 -7.66
CA ALA A 179 -19.25 4.68 -7.86
C ALA A 179 -20.03 3.61 -7.08
N PHE A 180 -19.55 2.36 -7.08
CA PHE A 180 -20.13 1.28 -6.27
C PHE A 180 -20.11 1.62 -4.78
N PHE A 181 -18.96 2.05 -4.23
CA PHE A 181 -18.85 2.40 -2.81
C PHE A 181 -19.71 3.61 -2.46
N ASN A 182 -19.81 4.62 -3.32
CA ASN A 182 -20.68 5.76 -3.08
C ASN A 182 -22.16 5.37 -3.05
N ALA A 183 -22.58 4.40 -3.88
CA ALA A 183 -23.92 3.84 -3.84
C ALA A 183 -24.14 2.87 -2.66
N ASN A 184 -23.08 2.20 -2.21
CA ASN A 184 -23.11 1.20 -1.14
C ASN A 184 -21.97 1.42 -0.13
N PRO A 185 -22.04 2.48 0.72
CA PRO A 185 -20.92 2.86 1.57
C PRO A 185 -20.53 1.75 2.57
N PRO A 186 -19.24 1.37 2.67
CA PRO A 186 -18.77 0.45 3.69
C PRO A 186 -18.85 1.06 5.10
N ASP A 187 -19.01 0.23 6.13
CA ASP A 187 -18.89 0.66 7.55
C ASP A 187 -17.40 0.71 7.96
N LEU A 188 -16.61 1.48 7.23
CA LEU A 188 -15.18 1.63 7.49
C LEU A 188 -14.95 2.74 8.55
N ARG A 189 -14.46 2.34 9.72
CA ARG A 189 -14.26 3.24 10.88
C ARG A 189 -12.82 3.67 11.10
N ILE A 190 -11.93 3.26 10.21
CA ILE A 190 -10.52 3.62 10.23
C ILE A 190 -10.21 4.56 9.07
N GLN A 191 -9.08 5.25 9.18
CA GLN A 191 -8.49 5.99 8.08
C GLN A 191 -7.65 5.01 7.23
N PRO A 192 -7.91 4.87 5.93
CA PRO A 192 -7.13 3.98 5.07
C PRO A 192 -5.76 4.54 4.72
N CYS A 193 -4.89 3.62 4.31
CA CYS A 193 -3.63 3.90 3.63
C CYS A 193 -3.82 3.72 2.12
N VAL A 194 -3.26 4.63 1.33
CA VAL A 194 -3.39 4.59 -0.13
C VAL A 194 -2.00 4.58 -0.76
N SER A 195 -1.78 3.71 -1.74
CA SER A 195 -0.61 3.69 -2.62
C SER A 195 -1.07 3.88 -4.07
N ILE A 196 -0.42 4.79 -4.78
CA ILE A 196 -0.79 5.21 -6.12
C ILE A 196 0.46 5.21 -6.98
N ASP A 197 0.47 4.38 -8.01
CA ASP A 197 1.56 4.28 -8.96
C ASP A 197 1.13 4.83 -10.34
N SER A 198 0.03 5.61 -10.37
CA SER A 198 -0.65 6.06 -11.58
C SER A 198 -1.18 7.49 -11.51
N GLY A 199 -1.57 8.04 -12.65
CA GLY A 199 -2.06 9.41 -12.83
C GLY A 199 -3.48 9.67 -12.30
N ILE A 200 -3.91 9.00 -11.22
CA ILE A 200 -5.29 9.10 -10.75
C ILE A 200 -5.61 10.51 -10.28
N ASN A 201 -6.76 11.01 -10.73
CA ASN A 201 -7.31 12.26 -10.24
C ASN A 201 -7.72 12.16 -8.76
N LEU A 202 -6.84 12.59 -7.85
CA LEU A 202 -7.09 12.61 -6.39
C LEU A 202 -8.32 13.45 -5.98
N ASN A 203 -8.89 14.30 -6.84
CA ASN A 203 -10.20 14.91 -6.54
C ASN A 203 -11.27 13.85 -6.29
N ILE A 204 -11.22 12.74 -7.03
CA ILE A 204 -12.16 11.63 -6.91
C ILE A 204 -12.04 10.99 -5.52
N PHE A 205 -10.84 10.97 -4.93
CA PHE A 205 -10.63 10.49 -3.56
C PHE A 205 -11.34 11.37 -2.54
N SER A 206 -11.27 12.69 -2.69
CA SER A 206 -11.87 13.62 -1.72
C SER A 206 -13.40 13.48 -1.60
N THR A 207 -14.04 12.87 -2.61
CA THR A 207 -15.50 12.65 -2.67
C THR A 207 -15.92 11.20 -2.41
N SER A 208 -14.97 10.28 -2.28
CA SER A 208 -15.29 8.87 -2.03
C SER A 208 -15.76 8.62 -0.61
N SER A 209 -16.84 7.88 -0.47
CA SER A 209 -17.38 7.45 0.84
C SER A 209 -16.39 6.66 1.69
N ILE A 210 -15.47 5.91 1.07
CA ILE A 210 -14.47 5.11 1.79
C ILE A 210 -13.41 5.98 2.47
N PHE A 211 -13.27 7.24 2.06
CA PHE A 211 -12.33 8.23 2.60
C PHE A 211 -13.02 9.29 3.45
N SER A 212 -14.28 9.07 3.84
CA SER A 212 -15.06 10.02 4.64
C SER A 212 -14.40 10.40 5.98
N ASN A 213 -13.58 9.52 6.55
CA ASN A 213 -12.81 9.76 7.78
C ASN A 213 -11.41 10.37 7.53
N GLY A 214 -11.06 10.66 6.28
CA GLY A 214 -9.72 11.08 5.86
C GLY A 214 -8.76 9.90 5.66
N LEU A 215 -7.51 10.21 5.30
CA LEU A 215 -6.45 9.23 5.05
C LEU A 215 -5.47 9.16 6.22
N ALA A 216 -4.97 7.96 6.52
CA ALA A 216 -3.89 7.75 7.47
C ALA A 216 -2.53 7.95 6.80
N LYS A 217 -2.42 7.49 5.53
CA LYS A 217 -1.22 7.55 4.71
C LYS A 217 -1.58 7.67 3.24
N ILE A 218 -0.78 8.41 2.49
CA ILE A 218 -0.78 8.42 1.03
C ILE A 218 0.65 8.24 0.51
N GLN A 219 0.81 7.36 -0.46
CA GLN A 219 2.05 7.09 -1.18
C GLN A 219 1.81 7.31 -2.66
N ILE A 220 2.67 8.08 -3.31
CA ILE A 220 2.57 8.36 -4.74
C ILE A 220 3.90 8.01 -5.38
N TYR A 221 3.88 7.16 -6.40
CA TYR A 221 5.02 6.65 -7.15
C TYR A 221 4.95 7.08 -8.62
N ASP A 222 6.13 7.18 -9.22
CA ASP A 222 6.41 7.28 -10.66
C ASP A 222 5.42 8.12 -11.48
N PHE A 223 5.43 9.43 -11.22
CA PHE A 223 4.59 10.37 -11.93
C PHE A 223 5.21 10.66 -13.32
N ILE A 224 4.63 10.08 -14.37
CA ILE A 224 5.01 10.41 -15.75
C ILE A 224 4.67 11.89 -16.00
N LYS A 225 5.68 12.75 -15.85
CA LYS A 225 6.01 14.08 -16.47
C LYS A 225 4.93 15.07 -16.94
N GLN A 226 3.62 14.78 -16.94
CA GLN A 226 2.64 15.55 -17.70
C GLN A 226 1.55 16.24 -16.89
N TRP A 227 1.46 16.02 -15.58
CA TRP A 227 0.31 16.50 -14.80
C TRP A 227 0.79 17.35 -13.63
N GLY A 228 1.15 18.61 -13.89
CA GLY A 228 1.49 19.57 -12.83
C GLY A 228 0.48 19.43 -11.67
N LEU A 229 0.99 19.21 -10.45
CA LEU A 229 0.16 18.90 -9.28
C LEU A 229 -0.99 19.91 -9.19
N VAL A 230 -2.20 19.47 -9.49
CA VAL A 230 -3.39 20.32 -9.46
C VAL A 230 -3.64 20.71 -8.01
N ASP A 231 -4.11 21.94 -7.76
CA ASP A 231 -4.42 22.46 -6.41
C ASP A 231 -5.17 21.48 -5.49
N ALA A 232 -5.96 20.57 -6.06
CA ALA A 232 -6.71 19.61 -5.27
C ALA A 232 -5.86 18.49 -4.63
N TYR A 233 -4.68 18.20 -5.16
CA TYR A 233 -3.73 17.28 -4.52
C TYR A 233 -3.20 17.90 -3.23
N HIS A 234 -3.07 19.23 -3.21
CA HIS A 234 -2.59 19.94 -2.04
C HIS A 234 -3.52 19.75 -0.83
N GLU A 235 -4.85 19.77 -1.00
CA GLU A 235 -5.73 19.56 0.16
C GLU A 235 -5.66 18.13 0.72
N VAL A 236 -5.59 17.11 -0.14
CA VAL A 236 -5.47 15.71 0.31
C VAL A 236 -4.13 15.50 1.03
N LEU A 237 -3.02 15.91 0.41
CA LEU A 237 -1.68 15.76 0.97
C LEU A 237 -1.54 16.52 2.29
N ARG A 238 -2.06 17.75 2.39
CA ARG A 238 -1.98 18.58 3.60
C ARG A 238 -2.70 17.97 4.80
N ARG A 239 -3.85 17.34 4.57
CA ARG A 239 -4.67 16.74 5.64
C ARG A 239 -4.20 15.35 6.03
N THR A 240 -3.37 14.72 5.21
CA THR A 240 -2.90 13.36 5.44
C THR A 240 -1.71 13.37 6.41
N PRO A 241 -1.77 12.65 7.54
CA PRO A 241 -0.68 12.66 8.51
C PRO A 241 0.62 12.04 7.99
N GLN A 242 0.55 11.10 7.05
CA GLN A 242 1.73 10.42 6.49
C GLN A 242 1.73 10.55 4.97
N VAL A 243 2.73 11.21 4.42
CA VAL A 243 2.89 11.47 2.99
C VAL A 243 4.23 10.91 2.53
N PHE A 244 4.18 10.07 1.50
CA PHE A 244 5.35 9.55 0.82
C PHE A 244 5.24 9.86 -0.67
N LEU A 245 6.25 10.50 -1.24
CA LEU A 245 6.28 10.87 -2.64
C LEU A 245 7.58 10.33 -3.25
N SER A 246 7.49 9.48 -4.25
CA SER A 246 8.62 8.94 -5.02
C SER A 246 8.38 9.19 -6.51
N VAL A 247 8.57 10.44 -6.90
CA VAL A 247 8.24 10.97 -8.23
C VAL A 247 9.52 11.46 -8.92
N VAL A 248 9.56 11.53 -10.25
CA VAL A 248 10.77 11.95 -10.99
C VAL A 248 11.12 13.43 -10.71
N ASP A 249 10.13 14.30 -10.54
CA ASP A 249 10.34 15.73 -10.29
C ASP A 249 9.21 16.29 -9.42
N LEU A 250 9.51 16.68 -8.18
CA LEU A 250 8.52 17.27 -7.28
C LEU A 250 8.62 18.80 -7.34
N PRO A 251 7.53 19.53 -7.64
CA PRO A 251 7.55 20.99 -7.75
C PRO A 251 7.62 21.69 -6.37
N TYR A 252 7.85 20.94 -5.29
CA TYR A 252 7.88 21.47 -3.94
C TYR A 252 9.22 22.11 -3.64
N THR A 253 9.18 23.35 -3.18
CA THR A 253 10.38 24.08 -2.74
C THR A 253 10.60 23.92 -1.25
N TYR A 254 11.69 24.51 -0.76
CA TYR A 254 11.94 24.66 0.67
C TYR A 254 10.72 25.24 1.40
N GLU A 255 10.15 26.33 0.89
CA GLU A 255 9.02 27.04 1.51
C GLU A 255 7.79 26.14 1.67
N ASP A 256 7.55 25.21 0.75
CA ASP A 256 6.44 24.27 0.84
C ASP A 256 6.59 23.31 2.02
N LEU A 257 7.82 22.93 2.40
CA LEU A 257 8.05 22.10 3.59
C LEU A 257 7.57 22.79 4.89
N PHE A 258 7.64 24.12 4.94
CA PHE A 258 7.30 24.93 6.12
C PHE A 258 5.92 25.56 6.07
N GLY A 259 5.38 25.77 4.88
CA GLY A 259 4.04 26.27 4.68
C GLY A 259 3.05 25.11 4.59
N PHE A 260 3.22 24.34 3.52
CA PHE A 260 2.26 23.35 3.07
C PHE A 260 2.29 22.06 3.92
N PHE A 261 3.47 21.48 4.11
CA PHE A 261 3.64 20.23 4.86
C PHE A 261 3.90 20.43 6.36
N LYS A 262 3.70 21.61 6.92
CA LYS A 262 4.12 21.91 8.31
C LYS A 262 3.47 21.01 9.38
N ASP A 263 2.24 20.56 9.13
CA ASP A 263 1.42 19.78 10.08
C ASP A 263 1.47 18.27 9.78
N THR A 264 2.17 17.84 8.71
CA THR A 264 2.35 16.43 8.36
C THR A 264 3.14 15.72 9.46
N LYS A 265 2.73 14.53 9.89
CA LYS A 265 3.49 13.79 10.92
C LYS A 265 4.69 13.10 10.30
N LYS A 266 4.52 12.42 9.18
CA LYS A 266 5.63 11.75 8.46
C LYS A 266 5.66 12.20 7.02
N LEU A 267 6.75 12.83 6.61
CA LEU A 267 6.96 13.27 5.24
C LEU A 267 8.22 12.60 4.68
N SER A 268 8.06 11.88 3.57
CA SER A 268 9.16 11.25 2.84
C SER A 268 9.13 11.68 1.37
N LEU A 269 10.20 12.32 0.91
CA LEU A 269 10.35 12.82 -0.47
C LEU A 269 11.52 12.09 -1.14
N HIS A 270 11.22 11.17 -2.04
CA HIS A 270 12.16 10.26 -2.73
C HIS A 270 12.35 10.65 -4.20
N SER A 271 12.35 11.94 -4.50
CA SER A 271 12.46 12.48 -5.85
C SER A 271 13.71 13.32 -6.03
N GLU A 272 14.04 13.69 -7.28
CA GLU A 272 14.75 14.95 -7.46
C GLU A 272 13.85 16.05 -6.86
N THR A 273 14.38 16.79 -5.89
CA THR A 273 13.67 17.91 -5.28
C THR A 273 14.34 19.19 -5.76
N HIS A 274 13.59 20.28 -5.86
CA HIS A 274 14.16 21.61 -6.10
C HIS A 274 14.81 22.22 -4.83
N ILE A 275 15.15 21.39 -3.85
CA ILE A 275 15.70 21.82 -2.56
C ILE A 275 17.22 21.71 -2.64
N ALA A 276 17.88 22.84 -2.65
CA ALA A 276 19.35 22.92 -2.65
C ALA A 276 19.94 22.44 -1.32
N GLU A 277 21.21 22.03 -1.34
CA GLU A 277 21.91 21.55 -0.14
C GLU A 277 21.95 22.59 0.99
N GLU A 278 22.12 23.87 0.67
CA GLU A 278 22.09 24.95 1.66
C GLU A 278 20.70 25.08 2.33
N GLN A 279 19.64 24.81 1.56
CA GLN A 279 18.27 24.82 2.08
C GLN A 279 18.00 23.61 2.99
N LEU A 280 18.67 22.47 2.78
CA LEU A 280 18.64 21.35 3.72
C LEU A 280 19.37 21.68 5.03
N GLY A 281 20.45 22.45 4.98
CA GLY A 281 21.08 23.02 6.18
C GLY A 281 20.14 23.93 6.94
N GLN A 282 19.45 24.84 6.23
CA GLN A 282 18.44 25.72 6.84
C GLN A 282 17.28 24.91 7.44
N LEU A 283 16.88 23.82 6.80
CA LEU A 283 15.84 22.92 7.32
C LEU A 283 16.25 22.29 8.65
N VAL A 284 17.50 21.85 8.77
CA VAL A 284 18.06 21.32 10.00
C VAL A 284 18.13 22.41 11.09
N GLN A 285 18.56 23.62 10.75
CA GLN A 285 18.49 24.77 11.66
C GLN A 285 17.06 25.02 12.15
N ASP A 286 16.07 24.98 11.26
CA ASP A 286 14.68 25.26 11.64
C ASP A 286 14.09 24.17 12.54
N PHE A 287 14.53 22.91 12.45
CA PHE A 287 14.19 21.88 13.43
C PHE A 287 14.78 22.18 14.82
N TYR A 288 15.95 22.81 14.88
CA TYR A 288 16.54 23.28 16.13
C TYR A 288 15.81 24.51 16.69
N GLU A 289 15.41 25.45 15.83
CA GLU A 289 14.86 26.75 16.27
C GLU A 289 13.36 26.76 16.54
N VAL A 290 12.59 25.88 15.91
CA VAL A 290 11.12 25.87 15.97
C VAL A 290 10.62 24.61 16.67
N LYS A 291 9.71 24.78 17.63
CA LYS A 291 9.09 23.65 18.33
C LYS A 291 8.28 22.80 17.35
N ARG A 292 8.61 21.50 17.25
CA ARG A 292 7.90 20.52 16.42
C ARG A 292 7.06 19.57 17.26
N ASP A 293 6.07 18.98 16.62
CA ASP A 293 5.35 17.82 17.15
C ASP A 293 6.33 16.65 17.31
N GLU A 294 6.28 15.93 18.43
CA GLU A 294 7.20 14.82 18.71
C GLU A 294 7.04 13.65 17.72
N GLU A 295 5.88 13.51 17.08
CA GLU A 295 5.61 12.50 16.06
C GLU A 295 6.15 12.90 14.68
N ARG A 296 6.75 14.08 14.54
CA ARG A 296 7.31 14.57 13.27
C ARG A 296 8.50 13.69 12.84
N THR A 297 8.43 13.21 11.61
CA THR A 297 9.52 12.55 10.89
C THR A 297 9.64 13.18 9.51
N LEU A 298 10.87 13.42 9.08
CA LEU A 298 11.19 13.94 7.77
C LEU A 298 12.27 13.08 7.12
N GLU A 299 12.07 12.79 5.84
CA GLU A 299 13.00 12.07 4.98
C GLU A 299 13.00 12.77 3.61
N ILE A 300 14.18 13.21 3.16
CA ILE A 300 14.33 13.95 1.91
C ILE A 300 15.52 13.38 1.15
N LYS A 301 15.27 12.95 -0.09
CA LYS A 301 16.29 12.64 -1.07
C LYS A 301 16.98 13.92 -1.52
N PHE A 302 18.30 13.88 -1.57
CA PHE A 302 19.12 14.97 -2.09
C PHE A 302 20.22 14.44 -2.99
N ASP A 303 20.66 15.28 -3.90
CA ASP A 303 21.84 15.03 -4.74
C ASP A 303 23.04 15.78 -4.15
N GLY A 304 24.22 15.16 -4.21
CA GLY A 304 25.47 15.72 -3.69
C GLY A 304 26.03 15.03 -2.44
N ASP A 305 27.29 15.34 -2.10
CA ASP A 305 28.16 14.56 -1.20
C ASP A 305 28.11 15.01 0.27
N PHE A 306 27.10 15.79 0.67
CA PHE A 306 26.98 16.32 2.02
C PHE A 306 26.98 15.21 3.09
N LEU A 307 27.83 15.41 4.10
CA LEU A 307 27.88 14.61 5.30
C LEU A 307 27.02 15.27 6.39
N ILE A 308 26.62 14.50 7.39
CA ILE A 308 25.88 15.01 8.56
C ILE A 308 26.53 16.25 9.18
N LYS A 309 27.86 16.32 9.20
CA LYS A 309 28.59 17.45 9.77
C LYS A 309 28.28 18.76 9.03
N ASP A 310 28.06 18.69 7.73
CA ASP A 310 27.83 19.86 6.90
C ASP A 310 26.46 20.48 7.20
N PHE A 311 25.44 19.65 7.48
CA PHE A 311 24.11 20.09 7.92
C PHE A 311 24.09 20.71 9.33
N LEU A 312 25.04 20.34 10.19
CA LEU A 312 25.09 20.81 11.58
C LEU A 312 25.78 22.17 11.74
N THR A 313 26.39 22.70 10.68
CA THR A 313 27.16 23.95 10.72
C THR A 313 26.34 25.18 11.14
N LEU A 314 25.02 25.14 10.96
CA LEU A 314 24.09 26.21 11.32
C LEU A 314 23.48 26.05 12.73
N ILE A 315 23.86 25.01 13.48
CA ILE A 315 23.37 24.73 14.84
C ILE A 315 24.53 24.93 15.83
N PRO A 316 24.27 25.45 17.05
CA PRO A 316 25.30 25.55 18.08
C PRO A 316 25.94 24.19 18.42
N GLU A 317 27.26 24.16 18.58
CA GLU A 317 28.01 22.91 18.83
C GLU A 317 27.55 22.18 20.10
N GLU A 318 27.10 22.92 21.12
CA GLU A 318 26.56 22.37 22.36
C GLU A 318 25.19 21.67 22.19
N ALA A 319 24.49 21.94 21.07
CA ALA A 319 23.15 21.43 20.82
C ALA A 319 23.15 20.09 20.07
N TYR A 320 24.31 19.54 19.71
CA TYR A 320 24.37 18.22 19.08
C TYR A 320 25.55 17.37 19.58
N SER A 321 25.43 16.06 19.41
CA SER A 321 26.52 15.11 19.59
C SER A 321 26.62 14.21 18.37
N LEU A 322 27.82 14.12 17.81
CA LEU A 322 28.12 13.22 16.71
C LEU A 322 28.31 11.80 17.22
N GLN A 323 27.66 10.87 16.57
CA GLN A 323 27.64 9.46 16.90
C GLN A 323 28.22 8.66 15.73
N LEU A 324 29.02 7.63 16.06
CA LEU A 324 29.70 6.78 15.09
C LEU A 324 29.26 5.34 15.32
N LYS A 325 28.66 4.71 14.31
CA LYS A 325 28.28 3.29 14.35
C LYS A 325 28.95 2.55 13.20
N ARG A 326 29.61 1.44 13.51
CA ARG A 326 30.11 0.52 12.49
C ARG A 326 28.94 -0.23 11.86
N SER A 327 28.85 -0.22 10.54
CA SER A 327 27.92 -1.05 9.78
C SER A 327 28.16 -2.53 10.12
N ARG A 328 27.07 -3.30 10.21
CA ARG A 328 27.13 -4.76 10.37
C ARG A 328 27.34 -5.49 9.04
N ILE A 329 27.33 -4.77 7.91
CA ILE A 329 27.52 -5.35 6.58
C ILE A 329 28.95 -5.90 6.49
N VAL A 330 29.06 -7.20 6.25
CA VAL A 330 30.33 -7.91 6.11
C VAL A 330 30.82 -7.72 4.67
N GLY A 331 31.44 -6.56 4.42
CA GLY A 331 32.24 -6.27 3.23
C GLY A 331 33.74 -6.14 3.56
N PRO A 332 34.62 -5.95 2.57
CA PRO A 332 36.07 -5.81 2.79
C PRO A 332 36.44 -4.58 3.63
N GLU A 333 35.58 -3.56 3.70
CA GLU A 333 35.69 -2.42 4.62
C GLU A 333 34.35 -2.19 5.34
N PRO A 334 34.29 -2.22 6.69
CA PRO A 334 33.07 -1.90 7.41
C PRO A 334 32.75 -0.41 7.28
N GLU A 335 31.65 -0.07 6.60
CA GLU A 335 31.17 1.31 6.49
C GLU A 335 30.92 1.90 7.89
N ILE A 336 31.55 3.03 8.20
CA ILE A 336 31.26 3.79 9.43
C ILE A 336 30.11 4.74 9.11
N ARG A 337 28.93 4.46 9.66
CA ARG A 337 27.78 5.37 9.60
C ARG A 337 27.94 6.41 10.69
N THR A 338 28.11 7.66 10.30
CA THR A 338 27.99 8.81 11.20
C THR A 338 26.51 9.16 11.30
N TRP A 339 26.04 9.64 12.45
CA TRP A 339 24.73 10.29 12.65
C TRP A 339 24.87 11.29 13.79
N ALA A 340 23.86 12.14 14.04
CA ALA A 340 23.89 13.09 15.13
C ALA A 340 22.63 13.03 15.99
N GLU A 341 22.82 13.08 17.31
CA GLU A 341 21.74 13.40 18.25
C GLU A 341 21.75 14.92 18.45
N MET A 342 20.66 15.59 18.06
CA MET A 342 20.44 17.02 18.20
C MET A 342 19.39 17.28 19.28
N THR A 343 19.61 18.30 20.10
CA THR A 343 18.63 18.83 21.05
C THR A 343 18.16 20.20 20.58
N ASP A 344 16.86 20.37 20.37
CA ASP A 344 16.27 21.64 19.95
C ASP A 344 16.24 22.68 21.09
N LYS A 345 15.93 23.95 20.77
CA LYS A 345 15.83 25.05 21.76
C LYS A 345 14.78 24.83 22.86
N PHE A 346 13.89 23.84 22.69
CA PHE A 346 12.81 23.50 23.60
C PHE A 346 13.06 22.20 24.37
N GLY A 347 14.23 21.57 24.18
CA GLY A 347 14.62 20.33 24.84
C GLY A 347 14.14 19.05 24.15
N GLY A 348 13.54 19.14 22.97
CA GLY A 348 13.21 17.99 22.14
C GLY A 348 14.48 17.35 21.57
N ARG A 349 14.52 16.02 21.52
CA ARG A 349 15.70 15.26 21.05
C ARG A 349 15.42 14.59 19.70
N TRP A 350 16.34 14.75 18.78
CA TRP A 350 16.19 14.37 17.38
C TRP A 350 17.41 13.61 16.88
N ALA A 351 17.19 12.54 16.12
CA ALA A 351 18.23 11.87 15.34
C ALA A 351 18.28 12.47 13.94
N LEU A 352 19.47 12.92 13.53
CA LEU A 352 19.79 13.32 12.16
C LEU A 352 20.70 12.28 11.53
N ILE A 353 20.28 11.73 10.40
CA ILE A 353 20.92 10.59 9.75
C ILE A 353 21.01 10.89 8.26
N VAL A 354 22.19 10.68 7.68
CA VAL A 354 22.36 10.63 6.23
C VAL A 354 22.54 9.19 5.81
N ILE A 355 21.69 8.74 4.91
CA ILE A 355 21.67 7.37 4.40
C ILE A 355 22.08 7.40 2.94
N VAL A 356 22.96 6.48 2.57
CA VAL A 356 23.39 6.29 1.19
C VAL A 356 22.82 4.95 0.72
N MET A 357 22.00 4.98 -0.32
CA MET A 357 21.42 3.81 -0.97
C MET A 357 21.99 3.66 -2.39
N ASN A 358 22.38 2.43 -2.75
CA ASN A 358 22.79 2.02 -4.10
C ASN A 358 23.79 2.98 -4.79
N TYR A 359 24.77 3.48 -4.04
CA TYR A 359 25.88 4.37 -4.47
C TYR A 359 25.49 5.72 -5.11
N HIS A 360 24.20 6.00 -5.33
CA HIS A 360 23.75 7.18 -6.09
C HIS A 360 22.59 7.95 -5.44
N CYS A 361 21.96 7.42 -4.37
CA CYS A 361 20.86 8.10 -3.71
C CYS A 361 21.22 8.40 -2.26
N ARG A 362 21.14 9.67 -1.85
CA ARG A 362 21.32 10.08 -0.46
C ARG A 362 20.03 10.63 0.12
N PHE A 363 19.79 10.31 1.38
CA PHE A 363 18.60 10.73 2.12
C PHE A 363 18.99 11.37 3.44
N LEU A 364 18.45 12.56 3.71
CA LEU A 364 18.48 13.18 5.02
C LEU A 364 17.24 12.74 5.79
N HIS A 365 17.44 12.09 6.94
CA HIS A 365 16.37 11.72 7.86
C HIS A 365 16.49 12.51 9.15
N ILE A 366 15.36 13.09 9.60
CA ILE A 366 15.21 13.75 10.89
C ILE A 366 14.02 13.11 11.61
N ARG A 367 14.22 12.58 12.82
CA ARG A 367 13.16 11.93 13.61
C ARG A 367 13.37 12.13 15.10
N ASN A 368 12.29 12.13 15.86
CA ASN A 368 12.38 12.22 17.31
C ASN A 368 13.03 10.96 17.92
N MET A 369 13.89 11.16 18.92
CA MET A 369 14.61 10.08 19.61
C MET A 369 13.69 9.10 20.35
N ASN A 370 12.49 9.50 20.74
CA ASN A 370 11.51 8.60 21.38
C ASN A 370 11.06 7.49 20.43
N TYR A 371 11.04 7.77 19.13
CA TYR A 371 10.71 6.80 18.11
C TYR A 371 11.95 6.19 17.46
N PHE A 372 13.16 6.64 17.80
CA PHE A 372 14.42 6.15 17.25
C PHE A 372 14.79 4.78 17.85
N THR A 373 14.90 3.78 16.97
CA THR A 373 15.52 2.50 17.33
C THR A 373 16.84 2.38 16.59
N GLU A 374 17.86 1.89 17.30
CA GLU A 374 19.19 1.69 16.72
C GLU A 374 19.21 0.72 15.54
N ASP A 375 18.21 -0.16 15.45
CA ASP A 375 17.98 -1.07 14.32
C ASP A 375 17.53 -0.32 13.07
N CYS A 376 16.96 0.88 13.17
CA CYS A 376 16.70 1.71 11.99
C CYS A 376 18.01 2.02 11.25
N LEU A 377 19.14 2.20 11.95
CA LEU A 377 20.44 2.38 11.29
C LEU A 377 20.92 1.14 10.52
N SER A 378 20.36 -0.04 10.77
CA SER A 378 20.69 -1.30 10.10
C SER A 378 19.66 -1.67 9.04
N ASN A 379 18.37 -1.49 9.33
CA ASN A 379 17.25 -1.81 8.46
C ASN A 379 16.99 -0.77 7.37
N LEU A 380 17.51 0.47 7.46
CA LEU A 380 17.23 1.46 6.40
C LEU A 380 17.83 1.12 5.03
N GLY A 381 18.69 0.09 4.94
CA GLY A 381 19.11 -0.53 3.68
C GLY A 381 18.27 -1.75 3.25
N ASP A 382 17.66 -2.46 4.21
CA ASP A 382 16.99 -3.76 4.01
C ASP A 382 15.45 -3.68 4.08
N GLU A 383 14.86 -2.68 4.76
CA GLU A 383 13.42 -2.36 4.72
C GLU A 383 13.02 -1.76 3.36
N PHE A 384 14.00 -1.39 2.54
CA PHE A 384 13.86 -1.08 1.12
C PHE A 384 14.32 -2.23 0.23
N GLU A 385 14.25 -3.48 0.73
CA GLU A 385 13.95 -4.58 -0.19
C GLU A 385 12.64 -4.22 -0.89
N ILE A 386 12.83 -3.74 -2.10
CA ILE A 386 12.00 -3.81 -3.30
C ILE A 386 11.55 -5.27 -3.57
N ASN A 387 11.36 -6.10 -2.53
CA ASN A 387 10.79 -7.44 -2.58
C ASN A 387 9.26 -7.35 -2.69
N GLN A 388 8.84 -6.69 -3.76
CA GLN A 388 7.61 -6.92 -4.53
C GLN A 388 7.56 -6.10 -5.83
N PHE A 389 8.56 -5.27 -6.14
CA PHE A 389 8.50 -4.33 -7.27
C PHE A 389 9.41 -4.66 -8.47
N PHE A 390 10.22 -5.72 -8.39
CA PHE A 390 10.83 -6.32 -9.58
C PHE A 390 10.78 -7.84 -9.42
N ASP A 391 9.85 -8.48 -10.13
CA ASP A 391 10.05 -9.85 -10.58
C ASP A 391 10.85 -9.74 -11.89
N PRO A 392 12.17 -10.04 -11.92
CA PRO A 392 12.83 -10.29 -13.19
C PRO A 392 12.43 -11.70 -13.60
N SER A 393 11.19 -11.86 -14.05
CA SER A 393 10.81 -12.95 -14.93
C SER A 393 11.41 -12.67 -16.31
N ASP A 394 12.75 -12.62 -16.39
CA ASP A 394 13.48 -12.82 -17.64
C ASP A 394 14.21 -14.15 -17.53
N SER A 395 13.50 -15.14 -18.03
CA SER A 395 14.03 -16.36 -18.58
C SER A 395 15.06 -16.04 -19.67
N ASP A 396 16.32 -15.81 -19.28
CA ASP A 396 17.42 -16.00 -20.23
C ASP A 396 17.69 -17.50 -20.36
N GLN A 397 17.05 -18.04 -21.40
CA GLN A 397 17.40 -19.30 -22.00
C GLN A 397 18.91 -19.29 -22.30
N SER A 398 19.57 -20.31 -21.79
CA SER A 398 20.93 -20.66 -22.16
C SER A 398 20.95 -21.12 -23.62
N ASP A 399 21.05 -20.17 -24.55
CA ASP A 399 21.46 -20.49 -25.92
C ASP A 399 22.99 -20.47 -25.98
N SER A 400 23.54 -21.66 -25.69
CA SER A 400 24.89 -22.03 -26.05
C SER A 400 25.00 -22.12 -27.57
N GLU A 401 25.25 -21.00 -28.25
CA GLU A 401 25.78 -21.01 -29.60
C GLU A 401 27.30 -20.91 -29.56
N GLN A 402 27.93 -22.06 -29.82
CA GLN A 402 29.35 -22.21 -30.11
C GLN A 402 29.70 -21.36 -31.34
N PHE A 403 30.48 -20.30 -31.15
CA PHE A 403 31.24 -19.71 -32.24
C PHE A 403 32.64 -20.31 -32.26
N ASP A 404 32.85 -21.22 -33.21
CA ASP A 404 34.15 -21.73 -33.61
C ASP A 404 35.03 -20.58 -34.14
N SER A 405 35.97 -20.14 -33.31
CA SER A 405 37.04 -19.24 -33.73
C SER A 405 38.25 -20.05 -34.19
N ASP A 406 38.18 -20.59 -35.39
CA ASP A 406 39.36 -20.96 -36.16
C ASP A 406 39.85 -19.70 -36.88
N GLN A 407 40.90 -19.06 -36.34
CA GLN A 407 41.84 -18.33 -37.19
C GLN A 407 43.23 -18.26 -36.56
N SER A 408 44.09 -19.08 -37.16
CA SER A 408 45.52 -19.24 -36.96
C SER A 408 46.31 -17.96 -37.23
N TYR A 409 47.20 -17.63 -36.29
CA TYR A 409 48.31 -16.71 -36.50
C TYR A 409 49.40 -17.35 -37.38
N SER A 410 49.69 -16.72 -38.51
CA SER A 410 51.02 -16.69 -39.15
C SER A 410 51.02 -15.39 -39.96
N GLY A 411 51.73 -14.32 -39.59
CA GLY A 411 53.14 -14.28 -39.23
C GLY A 411 53.92 -13.90 -40.47
N GLN A 412 54.18 -12.60 -40.67
CA GLN A 412 55.46 -12.11 -41.20
C GLN A 412 55.49 -10.59 -41.28
N SER A 413 56.50 -10.04 -40.62
CA SER A 413 57.07 -8.72 -40.81
C SER A 413 58.02 -8.70 -42.03
N ASP A 414 58.16 -7.50 -42.57
CA ASP A 414 59.29 -6.97 -43.37
C ASP A 414 59.53 -7.54 -44.78
N PHE A 415 59.23 -6.76 -45.82
CA PHE A 415 60.19 -5.87 -46.50
C PHE A 415 59.53 -5.20 -47.73
N ASP A 416 59.82 -3.90 -47.87
CA ASP A 416 59.57 -2.93 -48.96
C ASP A 416 58.13 -2.50 -49.32
#